data_AF-A0AAV1QIE9-F1
#
_entry.id   AF-A0AAV1QIE9-F1
#
_cell.length_a   1.000
_cell.length_b   1.000
_cell.length_c   1.000
_cell.angle_alpha   90.00
_cell.angle_beta   90.00
_cell.angle_gamma   90.00
#
_symmetry.space_group_name_H-M   'P 1'
#
loop_
_entity.id
_entity.type
_entity.pdbx_description
1 polymer ?
#
loop_
_entity_poly.entity_id
_entity_poly.type
_entity_poly.pdbx_seq_one_letter_code
_entity_poly.pdbx_strand_id
1 'polypeptide(L)'
;AHVNDEGIEFITPHKITETHVIINITELSGFGNVKDKDSPPDPVRALVLLFYRPPTDADPESVLSVLLLPKNIVMPDVLRMRKEYTGDERYIDKSPHCKLIPKQEYTLSTSPEDDSVLVQPKEAEFDEQSYDNYFPSFQVNLETTMRNIKLFLRDTNSSDSVWERQVCLLSTAVRKPKRQSSRSLSSIARLRTGFIDGISGPVLQSLLDKLFEKKVITEPERESAEELRNKRDKARIVIDTVRKKGKAASSEMIKCLCKIDPFLCKHLGLI
;
A
#
# COMPACT_ATOMS: atom_id res chain seq x y z
N ALA A 1 -54.00 -11.93 22.33
CA ALA A 1 -53.61 -11.90 23.74
C ALA A 1 -52.50 -10.86 23.88
N HIS A 2 -52.65 -9.96 24.85
CA HIS A 2 -51.71 -8.92 25.25
C HIS A 2 -51.04 -9.37 26.54
N VAL A 3 -49.74 -9.15 26.69
CA VAL A 3 -49.00 -9.57 27.89
C VAL A 3 -48.50 -8.31 28.57
N ASN A 4 -48.91 -8.10 29.83
CA ASN A 4 -48.46 -7.00 30.67
C ASN A 4 -47.76 -7.55 31.93
N ASP A 5 -47.26 -6.65 32.78
CA ASP A 5 -46.52 -7.01 34.00
C ASP A 5 -47.35 -7.83 35.02
N GLU A 6 -48.69 -7.82 34.88
CA GLU A 6 -49.63 -8.53 35.73
C GLU A 6 -50.13 -9.85 35.13
N GLY A 7 -49.79 -10.17 33.87
CA GLY A 7 -50.14 -11.44 33.21
C GLY A 7 -50.54 -11.32 31.74
N ILE A 8 -51.36 -12.28 31.29
CA ILE A 8 -51.87 -12.34 29.90
C ILE A 8 -53.32 -11.85 29.89
N GLU A 9 -53.56 -10.73 29.21
CA GLU A 9 -54.88 -10.16 28.96
C GLU A 9 -55.39 -10.55 27.57
N PHE A 10 -56.64 -10.96 27.45
CA PHE A 10 -57.26 -11.22 26.14
C PHE A 10 -57.98 -9.97 25.64
N ILE A 11 -57.34 -9.25 24.68
CA ILE A 11 -57.96 -8.08 24.04
C ILE A 11 -59.26 -8.51 23.34
N THR A 12 -60.34 -7.81 23.68
CA THR A 12 -61.64 -7.99 23.04
C THR A 12 -61.75 -7.13 21.77
N PRO A 13 -62.39 -7.65 20.71
CA PRO A 13 -62.56 -6.92 19.47
C PRO A 13 -63.50 -5.73 19.65
N HIS A 14 -63.05 -4.53 19.27
CA HIS A 14 -63.87 -3.33 19.29
C HIS A 14 -64.94 -3.36 18.19
N LYS A 15 -64.59 -3.90 17.02
CA LYS A 15 -65.53 -4.13 15.91
C LYS A 15 -65.08 -5.31 15.07
N ILE A 16 -66.00 -6.18 14.70
CA ILE A 16 -65.73 -7.29 13.77
C ILE A 16 -66.43 -6.96 12.45
N THR A 17 -65.70 -7.05 11.34
CA THR A 17 -66.24 -6.95 9.98
C THR A 17 -66.04 -8.29 9.26
N GLU A 18 -66.64 -8.44 8.07
CA GLU A 18 -66.51 -9.67 7.27
C GLU A 18 -65.06 -10.01 6.89
N THR A 19 -64.18 -9.00 6.84
CA THR A 19 -62.79 -9.18 6.40
C THR A 19 -61.77 -9.00 7.51
N HIS A 20 -62.03 -8.15 8.49
CA HIS A 20 -61.05 -7.82 9.53
C HIS A 20 -61.69 -7.51 10.88
N VAL A 21 -60.91 -7.72 11.93
CA VAL A 21 -61.25 -7.38 13.31
C VAL A 21 -60.49 -6.12 13.70
N ILE A 22 -61.20 -5.12 14.21
CA ILE A 22 -60.64 -3.86 14.70
C ILE A 22 -60.54 -3.97 16.23
N ILE A 23 -59.34 -3.77 16.76
CA ILE A 23 -59.04 -3.66 18.20
C ILE A 23 -58.52 -2.26 18.48
N ASN A 24 -58.89 -1.69 19.62
CA ASN A 24 -58.40 -0.38 20.06
C ASN A 24 -57.50 -0.59 21.27
N ILE A 25 -56.21 -0.26 21.14
CA ILE A 25 -55.21 -0.41 22.20
C ILE A 25 -54.68 0.99 22.51
N THR A 26 -54.89 1.46 23.74
CA THR A 26 -54.51 2.82 24.18
C THR A 26 -53.07 2.92 24.67
N GLU A 27 -52.46 1.80 25.07
CA GLU A 27 -51.11 1.75 25.63
C GLU A 27 -50.30 0.68 24.92
N LEU A 28 -49.52 1.09 23.92
CA LEU A 28 -48.53 0.19 23.30
C LEU A 28 -47.29 0.15 24.19
N SER A 29 -46.81 -1.06 24.48
CA SER A 29 -45.51 -1.26 25.13
C SER A 29 -44.41 -0.52 24.35
N GLY A 30 -43.47 0.09 25.07
CA GLY A 30 -42.26 0.68 24.47
C GLY A 30 -41.39 -0.37 23.75
N PHE A 31 -41.61 -1.66 24.03
CA PHE A 31 -41.03 -2.77 23.28
C PHE A 31 -41.83 -3.04 22.00
N GLY A 32 -41.23 -2.72 20.85
CA GLY A 32 -41.81 -2.98 19.53
C GLY A 32 -41.77 -1.79 18.57
N ASN A 33 -41.39 -0.60 19.05
CA ASN A 33 -41.24 0.59 18.21
C ASN A 33 -39.86 0.59 17.53
N VAL A 34 -39.63 -0.34 16.60
CA VAL A 34 -38.37 -0.43 15.84
C VAL A 34 -38.37 0.67 14.77
N LYS A 35 -37.62 1.75 15.00
CA LYS A 35 -37.35 2.78 13.99
C LYS A 35 -36.07 2.39 13.25
N ASP A 36 -35.85 2.92 12.04
CA ASP A 36 -34.67 2.59 11.22
C ASP A 36 -33.33 2.89 11.94
N LYS A 37 -33.34 3.88 12.84
CA LYS A 37 -32.25 4.22 13.76
C LYS A 37 -31.93 3.15 14.82
N ASP A 38 -32.85 2.21 15.04
CA ASP A 38 -32.72 1.09 15.97
C ASP A 38 -32.23 -0.17 15.25
N SER A 39 -32.09 -0.13 13.92
CA SER A 39 -31.46 -1.18 13.11
C SER A 39 -29.95 -1.19 13.38
N PRO A 40 -29.31 -2.37 13.56
CA PRO A 40 -27.86 -2.44 13.69
C PRO A 40 -27.20 -1.86 12.43
N PRO A 41 -26.17 -1.01 12.57
CA PRO A 41 -25.52 -0.37 11.43
C PRO A 41 -24.86 -1.39 10.50
N ASP A 42 -25.06 -1.22 9.20
CA ASP A 42 -24.51 -2.12 8.18
C ASP A 42 -22.98 -1.97 8.04
N PRO A 43 -22.22 -3.07 8.05
CA PRO A 43 -20.78 -3.02 7.82
C PRO A 43 -20.43 -2.56 6.40
N VAL A 44 -19.57 -1.55 6.28
CA VAL A 44 -19.05 -1.02 5.02
C VAL A 44 -17.71 -1.63 4.66
N ARG A 45 -17.34 -1.61 3.37
CA ARG A 45 -16.04 -2.10 2.91
C ARG A 45 -14.94 -1.13 3.31
N ALA A 46 -13.93 -1.63 4.02
CA ALA A 46 -12.81 -0.84 4.50
C ALA A 46 -11.46 -1.51 4.18
N LEU A 47 -10.40 -0.79 4.49
CA LEU A 47 -9.01 -1.13 4.24
C LEU A 47 -8.20 -0.88 5.52
N VAL A 48 -7.42 -1.88 5.93
CA VAL A 48 -6.39 -1.76 6.96
C VAL A 48 -5.04 -1.62 6.26
N LEU A 49 -4.51 -0.39 6.23
CA LEU A 49 -3.22 -0.10 5.61
C LEU A 49 -2.12 -0.06 6.65
N LEU A 50 -0.93 -0.55 6.27
CA LEU A 50 0.21 -0.70 7.16
C LEU A 50 1.42 0.07 6.62
N PHE A 51 1.99 0.94 7.44
CA PHE A 51 3.18 1.73 7.13
C PHE A 51 4.21 1.52 8.23
N TYR A 52 5.36 0.96 7.88
CA TYR A 52 6.43 0.66 8.82
C TYR A 52 7.58 1.64 8.69
N ARG A 53 7.94 2.28 9.81
CA ARG A 53 9.10 3.13 9.96
C ARG A 53 10.19 2.35 10.71
N PRO A 54 11.31 2.01 10.03
CA PRO A 54 12.43 1.32 10.67
C PRO A 54 13.17 2.26 11.64
N PRO A 55 13.96 1.70 12.57
CA PRO A 55 14.73 2.49 13.51
C PRO A 55 15.90 3.16 12.75
N THR A 56 16.23 4.39 13.14
CA THR A 56 17.31 5.20 12.57
C THR A 56 18.29 5.61 13.67
N ASP A 57 19.53 5.98 13.34
CA ASP A 57 20.53 6.42 14.32
C ASP A 57 20.06 7.59 15.21
N ALA A 58 19.07 8.37 14.75
CA ALA A 58 18.45 9.46 15.49
C ALA A 58 17.18 9.07 16.27
N ASP A 59 16.51 7.98 15.89
CA ASP A 59 15.28 7.49 16.53
C ASP A 59 15.35 5.94 16.60
N PRO A 60 15.73 5.38 17.76
CA PRO A 60 15.91 3.93 17.89
C PRO A 60 14.58 3.17 17.88
N GLU A 61 13.44 3.85 18.00
CA GLU A 61 12.14 3.20 18.01
C GLU A 61 11.65 2.89 16.59
N SER A 62 11.19 1.65 16.40
CA SER A 62 10.48 1.29 15.18
C SER A 62 8.99 1.51 15.40
N VAL A 63 8.30 2.13 14.45
CA VAL A 63 6.86 2.37 14.57
C VAL A 63 6.12 1.80 13.36
N LEU A 64 5.06 1.05 13.63
CA LEU A 64 4.12 0.57 12.63
C LEU A 64 2.82 1.37 12.75
N SER A 65 2.59 2.22 11.77
CA SER A 65 1.34 2.97 11.61
C SER A 65 0.29 2.10 10.93
N VAL A 66 -0.89 2.00 11.56
CA VAL A 66 -2.06 1.26 11.06
C VAL A 66 -3.17 2.26 10.79
N LEU A 67 -3.65 2.30 9.55
CA LEU A 67 -4.72 3.21 9.12
C LEU A 67 -5.96 2.40 8.79
N LEU A 68 -7.10 2.78 9.37
CA LEU A 68 -8.41 2.27 8.99
C LEU A 68 -9.06 3.27 8.03
N LEU A 69 -9.24 2.88 6.78
CA LEU A 69 -9.78 3.77 5.74
C LEU A 69 -10.92 3.10 4.96
N PRO A 70 -11.90 3.85 4.47
CA PRO A 70 -12.97 3.30 3.63
C PRO A 70 -12.42 2.89 2.24
N LYS A 71 -13.08 1.94 1.57
CA LYS A 71 -12.55 1.34 0.31
C LYS A 71 -12.39 2.33 -0.85
N ASN A 72 -13.18 3.40 -0.86
CA ASN A 72 -13.22 4.42 -1.92
C ASN A 72 -11.99 5.34 -1.97
N ILE A 73 -10.99 5.16 -1.09
CA ILE A 73 -9.75 5.94 -1.12
C ILE A 73 -8.91 5.72 -2.39
N VAL A 74 -8.21 6.78 -2.81
CA VAL A 74 -7.25 6.74 -3.90
C VAL A 74 -5.87 6.37 -3.35
N MET A 75 -5.47 5.11 -3.47
CA MET A 75 -4.19 4.59 -2.93
C MET A 75 -2.94 5.44 -3.29
N PRO A 76 -2.77 5.91 -4.55
CA PRO A 76 -1.66 6.81 -4.90
C PRO A 76 -1.60 8.09 -4.06
N ASP A 77 -2.74 8.65 -3.65
CA ASP A 77 -2.80 9.86 -2.83
C ASP A 77 -2.37 9.55 -1.39
N VAL A 78 -2.86 8.45 -0.81
CA VAL A 78 -2.43 8.00 0.53
C VAL A 78 -0.91 7.83 0.58
N LEU A 79 -0.32 7.14 -0.40
CA LEU A 79 1.12 6.91 -0.46
C LEU A 79 1.91 8.22 -0.59
N ARG A 80 1.40 9.20 -1.36
CA ARG A 80 2.03 10.50 -1.53
C ARG A 80 2.00 11.31 -0.24
N MET A 81 0.83 11.45 0.38
CA MET A 81 0.65 12.24 1.61
C MET A 81 1.44 11.67 2.78
N ARG A 82 1.44 10.33 2.95
CA ARG A 82 2.24 9.68 4.01
C ARG A 82 3.73 9.95 3.86
N LYS A 83 4.23 9.91 2.62
CA LYS A 83 5.62 10.23 2.33
C LYS A 83 5.97 11.69 2.62
N GLU A 84 5.03 12.61 2.40
CA GLU A 84 5.22 14.04 2.66
C GLU A 84 5.25 14.36 4.16
N TYR A 85 4.34 13.78 4.95
CA TYR A 85 4.24 14.05 6.39
C TYR A 85 5.25 13.30 7.25
N THR A 86 5.51 12.02 6.96
CA THR A 86 6.25 11.12 7.87
C THR A 86 7.59 10.67 7.29
N GLY A 87 7.88 10.97 6.02
CA GLY A 87 9.16 10.68 5.39
C GLY A 87 9.32 9.23 4.96
N ASP A 88 10.39 8.55 5.43
CA ASP A 88 10.83 7.22 4.99
C ASP A 88 10.01 6.07 5.61
N GLU A 89 8.68 6.14 5.51
CA GLU A 89 7.80 5.02 5.83
C GLU A 89 7.71 4.03 4.67
N ARG A 90 7.75 2.74 4.99
CA ARG A 90 7.55 1.66 4.04
C ARG A 90 6.11 1.15 4.12
N TYR A 91 5.37 1.28 3.01
CA TYR A 91 4.10 0.58 2.84
C TYR A 91 4.30 -0.95 2.80
N ILE A 92 3.49 -1.68 3.56
CA ILE A 92 3.48 -3.14 3.58
C ILE A 92 2.29 -3.63 2.74
N ASP A 93 2.61 -4.15 1.56
CA ASP A 93 1.65 -4.74 0.63
C ASP A 93 1.17 -6.12 1.13
N LYS A 94 0.12 -6.10 1.94
CA LYS A 94 -0.64 -7.25 2.43
C LYS A 94 -2.11 -7.00 2.18
N SER A 95 -2.90 -8.07 2.09
CA SER A 95 -4.35 -7.99 1.84
C SER A 95 -5.04 -7.06 2.84
N PRO A 96 -5.42 -5.83 2.43
CA PRO A 96 -5.88 -4.79 3.35
C PRO A 96 -7.40 -4.87 3.59
N HIS A 97 -8.13 -5.61 2.76
CA HIS A 97 -9.59 -5.58 2.73
C HIS A 97 -10.24 -6.17 4.00
N CYS A 98 -11.19 -5.44 4.57
CA CYS A 98 -12.07 -5.87 5.64
C CYS A 98 -13.46 -5.21 5.51
N LYS A 99 -14.33 -5.45 6.49
CA LYS A 99 -15.58 -4.71 6.66
C LYS A 99 -15.61 -4.10 8.06
N LEU A 100 -15.92 -2.81 8.16
CA LEU A 100 -16.00 -2.08 9.43
C LEU A 100 -17.33 -1.37 9.52
N ILE A 101 -17.79 -1.10 10.73
CA ILE A 101 -19.02 -0.37 11.03
C ILE A 101 -18.64 1.10 11.21
N PRO A 102 -19.25 2.05 10.49
CA PRO A 102 -18.99 3.47 10.68
C PRO A 102 -19.29 3.91 12.12
N LYS A 103 -18.44 4.78 12.69
CA LYS A 103 -18.53 5.29 14.07
C LYS A 103 -18.40 4.23 15.18
N GLN A 104 -17.97 3.03 14.81
CA GLN A 104 -17.67 1.97 15.77
C GLN A 104 -16.21 2.10 16.24
N GLU A 105 -15.98 1.84 17.52
CA GLU A 105 -14.64 1.76 18.09
C GLU A 105 -14.06 0.37 17.90
N TYR A 106 -12.79 0.34 17.53
CA TYR A 106 -12.01 -0.87 17.34
C TYR A 106 -10.80 -0.86 18.27
N THR A 107 -10.32 -2.05 18.61
CA THR A 107 -9.06 -2.28 19.33
C THR A 107 -8.09 -3.00 18.42
N LEU A 108 -6.81 -2.64 18.52
CA LEU A 108 -5.72 -3.33 17.85
C LEU A 108 -4.89 -4.07 18.90
N SER A 109 -4.80 -5.40 18.76
CA SER A 109 -3.88 -6.21 19.55
C SER A 109 -2.80 -6.84 18.66
N THR A 110 -1.69 -7.20 19.29
CA THR A 110 -0.53 -7.75 18.59
C THR A 110 -0.10 -9.06 19.21
N SER A 111 0.61 -9.91 18.47
CA SER A 111 1.31 -11.06 19.06
C SER A 111 2.75 -11.06 18.55
N PRO A 112 3.76 -11.00 19.46
CA PRO A 112 3.67 -11.12 20.93
C PRO A 112 3.02 -9.91 21.64
N GLU A 113 2.38 -10.16 22.79
CA GLU A 113 1.81 -9.15 23.72
C GLU A 113 2.80 -8.91 24.89
N ASP A 114 4.09 -8.76 24.58
CA ASP A 114 5.11 -8.51 25.60
C ASP A 114 5.34 -7.01 25.81
N ASP A 115 6.09 -6.65 26.85
CA ASP A 115 6.41 -5.25 27.19
C ASP A 115 7.20 -4.52 26.08
N SER A 116 7.67 -5.22 25.04
CA SER A 116 8.42 -4.63 23.94
C SER A 116 7.54 -4.13 22.79
N VAL A 117 6.22 -4.30 22.89
CA VAL A 117 5.22 -3.82 21.93
C VAL A 117 4.18 -2.95 22.62
N LEU A 118 4.11 -1.68 22.24
CA LEU A 118 3.13 -0.73 22.76
C LEU A 118 2.19 -0.28 21.63
N VAL A 119 0.88 -0.52 21.80
CA VAL A 119 -0.15 -0.05 20.87
C VAL A 119 -0.83 1.20 21.43
N GLN A 120 -0.91 2.27 20.62
CA GLN A 120 -1.57 3.52 20.98
C GLN A 120 -2.36 4.11 19.80
N PRO A 121 -3.57 4.66 20.02
CA PRO A 121 -4.39 4.55 21.23
C PRO A 121 -4.87 3.10 21.48
N LYS A 122 -5.47 2.83 22.65
CA LYS A 122 -6.05 1.50 22.95
C LYS A 122 -7.26 1.20 22.07
N GLU A 123 -8.05 2.22 21.80
CA GLU A 123 -9.28 2.19 21.02
C GLU A 123 -9.25 3.34 20.02
N ALA A 124 -9.77 3.10 18.82
CA ALA A 124 -9.93 4.13 17.80
C ALA A 124 -11.25 3.94 17.04
N GLU A 125 -11.94 5.04 16.80
CA GLU A 125 -13.16 5.08 16.00
C GLU A 125 -12.85 4.94 14.51
N PHE A 126 -13.65 4.14 13.79
CA PHE A 126 -13.64 4.11 12.34
C PHE A 126 -14.55 5.20 11.75
N ASP A 127 -13.93 6.28 11.26
CA ASP A 127 -14.62 7.36 10.56
C ASP A 127 -14.54 7.20 9.03
N GLU A 128 -15.70 6.97 8.39
CA GLU A 128 -15.83 6.86 6.93
C GLU A 128 -15.61 8.20 6.21
N GLN A 129 -15.68 9.33 6.92
CA GLN A 129 -15.53 10.67 6.34
C GLN A 129 -14.11 11.23 6.45
N SER A 130 -13.19 10.50 7.07
CA SER A 130 -11.82 10.96 7.31
C SER A 130 -10.93 10.81 6.07
N TYR A 131 -11.00 11.78 5.14
CA TYR A 131 -10.24 11.78 3.89
C TYR A 131 -9.05 12.75 3.87
N ASP A 132 -8.97 13.68 4.82
CA ASP A 132 -8.16 14.88 4.60
C ASP A 132 -6.67 14.71 4.96
N ASN A 133 -6.33 13.82 5.90
CA ASN A 133 -4.97 13.79 6.46
C ASN A 133 -4.35 12.39 6.65
N TYR A 134 -5.08 11.31 6.36
CA TYR A 134 -4.61 9.91 6.50
C TYR A 134 -3.76 9.65 7.77
N PHE A 135 -4.26 10.16 8.90
CA PHE A 135 -3.65 9.93 10.20
C PHE A 135 -3.76 8.44 10.58
N PRO A 136 -2.74 7.88 11.27
CA PRO A 136 -2.83 6.52 11.75
C PRO A 136 -3.93 6.40 12.80
N SER A 137 -4.80 5.41 12.65
CA SER A 137 -5.79 5.04 13.67
C SER A 137 -5.11 4.38 14.86
N PHE A 138 -4.03 3.62 14.61
CA PHE A 138 -3.16 3.06 15.65
C PHE A 138 -1.70 3.20 15.25
N GLN A 139 -0.85 3.33 16.26
CA GLN A 139 0.60 3.24 16.19
C GLN A 139 1.04 2.10 17.09
N VAL A 140 1.86 1.22 16.53
CA VAL A 140 2.51 0.14 17.27
C VAL A 140 3.98 0.48 17.38
N ASN A 141 4.40 0.90 18.56
CA ASN A 141 5.79 1.18 18.89
C ASN A 141 6.46 -0.13 19.30
N LEU A 142 7.63 -0.39 18.72
CA LEU A 142 8.40 -1.60 18.92
C LEU A 142 9.76 -1.22 19.48
N GLU A 143 9.98 -1.56 20.74
CA GLU A 143 11.24 -1.27 21.44
C GLU A 143 12.36 -2.21 21.00
N THR A 144 11.99 -3.44 20.63
CA THR A 144 12.93 -4.47 20.18
C THR A 144 12.75 -4.78 18.70
N THR A 145 13.86 -5.09 18.02
CA THR A 145 13.82 -5.50 16.61
C THR A 145 13.10 -6.84 16.44
N MET A 146 11.89 -6.82 15.89
CA MET A 146 11.07 -8.02 15.65
C MET A 146 11.05 -8.45 14.18
N ARG A 147 11.06 -9.77 13.93
CA ARG A 147 10.96 -10.32 12.56
C ARG A 147 9.55 -10.23 12.02
N ASN A 148 8.62 -10.79 12.77
CA ASN A 148 7.23 -10.85 12.41
C ASN A 148 6.39 -10.40 13.60
N ILE A 149 5.29 -9.73 13.30
CA ILE A 149 4.25 -9.39 14.26
C ILE A 149 2.92 -9.85 13.69
N LYS A 150 2.07 -10.45 14.51
CA LYS A 150 0.67 -10.66 14.13
C LYS A 150 -0.15 -9.50 14.66
N LEU A 151 -1.07 -9.03 13.84
CA LEU A 151 -1.99 -7.94 14.16
C LEU A 151 -3.42 -8.48 14.13
N PHE A 152 -4.21 -8.13 15.13
CA PHE A 152 -5.62 -8.47 15.25
C PHE A 152 -6.40 -7.18 15.48
N LEU A 153 -7.32 -6.88 14.58
CA LEU A 153 -8.27 -5.79 14.74
C LEU A 153 -9.59 -6.38 15.22
N ARG A 154 -10.06 -5.93 16.38
CA ARG A 154 -11.29 -6.43 17.04
C ARG A 154 -12.25 -5.29 17.29
N ASP A 155 -13.53 -5.60 17.22
CA ASP A 155 -14.59 -4.69 17.66
C ASP A 155 -14.56 -4.60 19.20
N THR A 156 -14.76 -3.42 19.79
CA THR A 156 -14.89 -3.30 21.25
C THR A 156 -16.11 -4.06 21.79
N ASN A 157 -17.15 -4.21 20.96
CA ASN A 157 -18.40 -4.88 21.31
C ASN A 157 -18.38 -6.40 21.05
N SER A 158 -17.34 -6.93 20.39
CA SER A 158 -17.24 -8.35 20.04
C SER A 158 -15.83 -8.90 20.20
N SER A 159 -15.71 -10.12 20.72
CA SER A 159 -14.42 -10.82 20.84
C SER A 159 -13.84 -11.27 19.49
N ASP A 160 -14.62 -11.21 18.41
CA ASP A 160 -14.21 -11.69 17.10
C ASP A 160 -13.24 -10.74 16.40
N SER A 161 -12.21 -11.32 15.77
CA SER A 161 -11.25 -10.55 14.97
C SER A 161 -11.84 -10.25 13.59
N VAL A 162 -12.07 -8.97 13.33
CA VAL A 162 -12.60 -8.46 12.05
C VAL A 162 -11.52 -8.47 10.97
N TRP A 163 -10.26 -8.35 11.37
CA TRP A 163 -9.11 -8.49 10.49
C TRP A 163 -7.91 -9.06 11.26
N GLU A 164 -7.25 -10.07 10.69
CA GLU A 164 -6.05 -10.68 11.26
C GLU A 164 -4.99 -10.89 10.17
N ARG A 165 -3.76 -10.41 10.42
CA ARG A 165 -2.62 -10.66 9.52
C ARG A 165 -1.31 -10.78 10.27
N GLN A 166 -0.46 -11.67 9.76
CA GLN A 166 0.96 -11.70 10.09
C GLN A 166 1.76 -10.80 9.14
N VAL A 167 2.55 -9.92 9.73
CA VAL A 167 3.34 -8.88 9.08
C VAL A 167 4.81 -9.17 9.33
N CYS A 168 5.64 -9.04 8.30
CA CYS A 168 7.10 -9.17 8.41
C CYS A 168 7.71 -7.76 8.41
N LEU A 169 8.31 -7.39 9.53
CA LEU A 169 8.88 -6.05 9.80
C LEU A 169 10.35 -6.01 9.44
N LEU A 170 11.07 -7.09 9.74
CA LEU A 170 12.40 -7.31 9.18
C LEU A 170 12.26 -7.66 7.71
N SER A 171 12.44 -6.66 6.86
CA SER A 171 13.18 -6.96 5.65
C SER A 171 14.50 -7.56 6.11
N THR A 172 14.85 -8.76 5.64
CA THR A 172 16.26 -8.95 5.36
C THR A 172 16.65 -7.73 4.53
N ALA A 173 17.43 -6.85 5.14
CA ALA A 173 18.54 -6.30 4.42
C ALA A 173 19.38 -7.51 3.98
N VAL A 174 18.94 -8.21 2.92
CA VAL A 174 19.84 -8.24 1.77
C VAL A 174 20.15 -6.77 1.62
N ARG A 175 21.34 -6.37 2.12
CA ARG A 175 21.94 -5.07 1.87
C ARG A 175 21.37 -4.68 0.53
N LYS A 176 20.56 -3.63 0.43
CA LYS A 176 20.41 -3.00 -0.87
C LYS A 176 21.83 -2.46 -1.08
N PRO A 177 22.72 -3.04 -1.92
CA PRO A 177 23.58 -2.13 -2.63
C PRO A 177 22.57 -1.22 -3.34
N LYS A 178 22.66 0.09 -3.08
CA LYS A 178 21.96 1.15 -3.81
C LYS A 178 21.38 0.61 -5.13
N ARG A 179 20.04 0.46 -5.19
CA ARG A 179 19.27 0.05 -6.39
C ARG A 179 20.11 -0.70 -7.44
N GLN A 180 20.47 -1.95 -7.18
CA GLN A 180 20.71 -2.88 -8.28
C GLN A 180 19.52 -3.79 -8.33
N SER A 181 18.61 -3.42 -9.23
CA SER A 181 17.52 -4.25 -9.70
C SER A 181 17.99 -5.69 -9.85
N SER A 182 17.47 -6.59 -9.03
CA SER A 182 17.18 -7.96 -9.42
C SER A 182 16.03 -7.94 -10.45
N ARG A 183 16.23 -7.16 -11.52
CA ARG A 183 15.57 -7.36 -12.79
C ARG A 183 16.20 -8.65 -13.30
N SER A 184 15.59 -9.76 -12.87
CA SER A 184 15.74 -11.13 -13.36
C SER A 184 16.25 -11.11 -14.79
N LEU A 185 17.19 -11.96 -15.15
CA LEU A 185 17.91 -12.01 -16.44
C LEU A 185 17.02 -11.78 -17.69
N SER A 186 15.70 -12.03 -17.59
CA SER A 186 14.65 -11.66 -18.54
C SER A 186 14.53 -10.15 -18.86
N SER A 187 14.89 -9.27 -17.93
CA SER A 187 14.77 -7.82 -18.05
C SER A 187 15.98 -7.15 -18.70
N ILE A 188 17.18 -7.72 -18.58
CA ILE A 188 18.40 -7.19 -19.24
C ILE A 188 18.34 -7.49 -20.74
N ALA A 189 17.87 -8.68 -21.12
CA ALA A 189 17.59 -9.01 -22.51
C ALA A 189 16.59 -7.99 -23.09
N ARG A 190 15.49 -7.72 -22.40
CA ARG A 190 14.49 -6.71 -22.82
C ARG A 190 15.04 -5.28 -22.90
N LEU A 191 15.90 -4.87 -21.97
CA LEU A 191 16.57 -3.57 -22.02
C LEU A 191 17.49 -3.47 -23.24
N ARG A 192 18.22 -4.55 -23.55
CA ARG A 192 19.09 -4.63 -24.72
C ARG A 192 18.28 -4.57 -26.01
N THR A 193 17.19 -5.34 -26.14
CA THR A 193 16.35 -5.31 -27.34
C THR A 193 15.67 -3.96 -27.50
N GLY A 194 15.10 -3.41 -26.41
CA GLY A 194 14.45 -2.10 -26.41
C GLY A 194 15.42 -0.96 -26.73
N PHE A 195 16.68 -1.04 -26.27
CA PHE A 195 17.71 -0.07 -26.63
C PHE A 195 18.08 -0.17 -28.12
N ILE A 196 18.29 -1.38 -28.65
CA ILE A 196 18.66 -1.60 -30.05
C ILE A 196 17.56 -1.16 -31.01
N ASP A 197 16.29 -1.38 -30.65
CA ASP A 197 15.14 -1.04 -31.50
C ASP A 197 14.67 0.40 -31.32
N GLY A 198 14.73 0.93 -30.09
CA GLY A 198 14.20 2.24 -29.72
C GLY A 198 15.16 3.41 -29.93
N ILE A 199 16.48 3.17 -30.03
CA ILE A 199 17.44 4.26 -30.21
C ILE A 199 17.45 4.78 -31.65
N SER A 200 17.35 6.10 -31.79
CA SER A 200 17.49 6.76 -33.08
C SER A 200 18.97 6.91 -33.45
N GLY A 201 19.28 6.95 -34.75
CA GLY A 201 20.66 7.13 -35.23
C GLY A 201 21.35 8.38 -34.66
N PRO A 202 20.70 9.56 -34.62
CA PRO A 202 21.27 10.76 -34.02
C PRO A 202 21.54 10.62 -32.51
N VAL A 203 20.59 10.05 -31.75
CA VAL A 203 20.76 9.82 -30.30
C VAL A 203 21.88 8.84 -30.02
N LEU A 204 22.03 7.81 -30.86
CA LEU A 204 23.14 6.85 -30.76
C LEU A 204 24.49 7.51 -31.02
N GLN A 205 24.59 8.41 -32.01
CA GLN A 205 25.81 9.16 -32.29
C GLN A 205 26.15 10.11 -31.13
N SER A 206 25.19 10.89 -30.65
CA SER A 206 25.40 11.78 -29.49
C SER A 206 25.74 11.00 -28.22
N LEU A 207 25.19 9.80 -28.05
CA LEU A 207 25.53 8.93 -26.92
C LEU A 207 26.99 8.44 -27.02
N LEU A 208 27.43 8.02 -28.21
CA LEU A 208 28.81 7.63 -28.47
C LEU A 208 29.78 8.77 -28.17
N ASP A 209 29.51 9.98 -28.64
CA ASP A 209 30.36 11.15 -28.38
C ASP A 209 30.48 11.43 -26.86
N LYS A 210 29.36 11.40 -26.12
CA LYS A 210 29.38 11.59 -24.65
C LYS A 210 30.06 10.44 -23.91
N LEU A 211 29.96 9.21 -24.40
CA LEU A 211 30.65 8.07 -23.82
C LEU A 211 32.16 8.15 -24.04
N PHE A 212 32.59 8.66 -25.20
CA PHE A 212 34.00 8.89 -25.52
C PHE A 212 34.56 10.05 -24.68
N GLU A 213 33.85 11.16 -24.58
CA GLU A 213 34.21 12.32 -23.74
C GLU A 213 34.44 11.90 -22.28
N LYS A 214 33.58 11.02 -21.75
CA LYS A 214 33.69 10.48 -20.39
C LYS A 214 34.68 9.32 -20.23
N LYS A 215 35.46 9.01 -21.28
CA LYS A 215 36.43 7.90 -21.32
C LYS A 215 35.83 6.53 -20.97
N VAL A 216 34.53 6.34 -21.23
CA VAL A 216 33.85 5.06 -21.02
C VAL A 216 34.17 4.09 -22.15
N ILE A 217 34.25 4.59 -23.38
CA ILE A 217 34.71 3.86 -24.57
C ILE A 217 36.09 4.38 -24.99
N THR A 218 36.94 3.49 -25.50
CA THR A 218 38.26 3.85 -26.04
C THR A 218 38.17 4.20 -27.52
N GLU A 219 39.16 4.91 -28.05
CA GLU A 219 39.25 5.27 -29.48
C GLU A 219 39.06 4.08 -30.45
N PRO A 220 39.72 2.91 -30.28
CA PRO A 220 39.49 1.77 -31.17
C PRO A 220 38.07 1.17 -31.06
N GLU A 221 37.42 1.28 -29.90
CA GLU A 221 36.04 0.82 -29.72
C GLU A 221 35.03 1.77 -30.36
N ARG A 222 35.36 3.07 -30.38
CA ARG A 222 34.60 4.10 -31.08
C ARG A 222 34.69 3.88 -32.59
N GLU A 223 35.89 3.71 -33.13
CA GLU A 223 36.10 3.44 -34.56
C GLU A 223 35.37 2.16 -35.00
N SER A 224 35.50 1.07 -34.23
CA SER A 224 34.77 -0.19 -34.50
C SER A 224 33.25 -0.03 -34.53
N ALA A 225 32.70 0.90 -33.72
CA ALA A 225 31.26 1.19 -33.72
C ALA A 225 30.86 2.14 -34.87
N GLU A 226 31.76 3.03 -35.30
CA GLU A 226 31.54 3.95 -36.42
C GLU A 226 31.66 3.28 -37.79
N GLU A 227 32.46 2.21 -37.92
CA GLU A 227 32.58 1.40 -39.14
C GLU A 227 31.28 0.66 -39.50
N LEU A 228 30.37 0.46 -38.54
CA LEU A 228 29.10 -0.22 -38.78
C LEU A 228 28.05 0.70 -39.43
N ARG A 229 27.65 0.35 -40.66
CA ARG A 229 26.58 1.05 -41.41
C ARG A 229 25.18 0.88 -40.81
N ASN A 230 24.92 -0.21 -40.08
CA ASN A 230 23.60 -0.52 -39.53
C ASN A 230 23.46 0.02 -38.10
N LYS A 231 22.44 0.85 -37.86
CA LYS A 231 22.14 1.42 -36.53
C LYS A 231 21.97 0.35 -35.45
N ARG A 232 21.38 -0.80 -35.78
CA ARG A 232 21.11 -1.87 -34.82
C ARG A 232 22.39 -2.57 -34.38
N ASP A 233 23.27 -2.85 -35.34
CA ASP A 233 24.55 -3.49 -35.06
C ASP A 233 25.47 -2.52 -34.30
N LYS A 234 25.43 -1.23 -34.65
CA LYS A 234 26.12 -0.17 -33.91
C LYS A 234 25.64 -0.09 -32.46
N ALA A 235 24.33 -0.02 -32.23
CA ALA A 235 23.75 -0.02 -30.88
C ALA A 235 24.12 -1.30 -30.10
N ARG A 236 24.17 -2.44 -30.77
CA ARG A 236 24.55 -3.73 -30.19
C ARG A 236 26.01 -3.74 -29.72
N ILE A 237 26.95 -3.27 -30.54
CA ILE A 237 28.36 -3.18 -30.14
C ILE A 237 28.51 -2.24 -28.95
N VAL A 238 27.89 -1.06 -29.00
CA VAL A 238 28.00 -0.06 -27.92
C VAL A 238 27.54 -0.63 -26.58
N ILE A 239 26.34 -1.25 -26.55
CA ILE A 239 25.82 -1.81 -25.29
C ILE A 239 26.63 -3.02 -24.82
N ASP A 240 27.18 -3.83 -25.74
CA ASP A 240 28.04 -4.96 -25.37
C ASP A 240 29.39 -4.54 -24.81
N THR A 241 30.03 -3.56 -25.42
CA THR A 241 31.31 -3.02 -24.98
C THR A 241 31.18 -2.40 -23.59
N VAL A 242 30.17 -1.55 -23.39
CA VAL A 242 29.89 -0.92 -22.09
C VAL A 242 29.55 -1.98 -21.02
N ARG A 243 28.83 -3.04 -21.40
CA ARG A 243 28.51 -4.15 -20.49
C ARG A 243 29.77 -4.94 -20.09
N LYS A 244 30.67 -5.22 -21.04
CA LYS A 244 31.95 -5.93 -20.78
C LYS A 244 32.87 -5.14 -19.84
N LYS A 245 32.82 -3.80 -19.89
CA LYS A 245 33.59 -2.92 -18.98
C LYS A 245 33.02 -2.85 -17.56
N GLY A 246 31.82 -3.38 -17.32
CA GLY A 246 31.26 -3.57 -15.99
C GLY A 246 30.24 -2.50 -15.57
N LYS A 247 29.81 -2.62 -14.31
CA LYS A 247 28.64 -1.88 -13.77
C LYS A 247 28.84 -0.36 -13.72
N ALA A 248 30.07 0.12 -13.49
CA ALA A 248 30.38 1.55 -13.47
C ALA A 248 30.17 2.20 -14.84
N ALA A 249 30.68 1.57 -15.91
CA ALA A 249 30.49 2.01 -17.29
C ALA A 249 29.00 1.97 -17.71
N SER A 250 28.29 0.91 -17.34
CA SER A 250 26.85 0.77 -17.62
C SER A 250 26.01 1.86 -16.92
N SER A 251 26.34 2.20 -15.68
CA SER A 251 25.68 3.28 -14.95
C SER A 251 25.91 4.64 -15.61
N GLU A 252 27.13 4.90 -16.07
CA GLU A 252 27.46 6.16 -16.73
C GLU A 252 26.77 6.30 -18.09
N MET A 253 26.65 5.19 -18.84
CA MET A 253 25.85 5.16 -20.07
C MET A 253 24.38 5.48 -19.84
N ILE A 254 23.76 4.93 -18.79
CA ILE A 254 22.36 5.23 -18.45
C ILE A 254 22.20 6.71 -18.11
N LYS A 255 23.11 7.30 -17.32
CA LYS A 255 23.08 8.74 -17.03
C LYS A 255 23.20 9.60 -18.30
N CYS A 256 24.11 9.24 -19.20
CA CYS A 256 24.27 9.95 -20.48
C CYS A 256 23.02 9.81 -21.35
N LEU A 257 22.44 8.61 -21.41
CA LEU A 257 21.22 8.35 -22.17
C LEU A 257 20.06 9.17 -21.63
N CYS A 258 19.84 9.22 -20.32
CA CYS A 258 18.72 10.00 -19.75
C CYS A 258 18.92 11.51 -19.87
N LYS A 259 20.16 11.98 -20.10
CA LYS A 259 20.43 13.38 -20.45
C LYS A 259 20.18 13.70 -21.92
N ILE A 260 20.31 12.73 -22.82
CA ILE A 260 20.12 12.91 -24.26
C ILE A 260 18.64 12.68 -24.62
N ASP A 261 18.05 11.61 -24.10
CA ASP A 261 16.68 11.19 -24.38
C ASP A 261 16.01 10.66 -23.10
N PRO A 262 15.37 11.55 -22.32
CA PRO A 262 14.58 11.17 -21.15
C PRO A 262 13.39 10.28 -21.49
N PHE A 263 12.79 10.42 -22.68
CA PHE A 263 11.62 9.66 -23.09
C PHE A 263 11.96 8.20 -23.35
N LEU A 264 13.10 7.95 -24.01
CA LEU A 264 13.62 6.59 -24.17
C LEU A 264 13.98 5.96 -22.83
N CYS A 265 14.56 6.72 -21.89
CA CYS A 265 14.81 6.23 -20.54
C CYS A 265 13.52 5.82 -19.81
N LYS A 266 12.44 6.61 -19.92
CA LYS A 266 11.13 6.28 -19.35
C LYS A 266 10.52 5.04 -20.02
N HIS A 267 10.60 4.94 -21.35
CA HIS A 267 10.10 3.78 -22.10
C HIS A 267 10.84 2.48 -21.73
N LEU A 268 12.15 2.58 -21.47
CA LEU A 268 12.98 1.44 -21.04
C LEU A 268 12.85 1.13 -19.54
N GLY A 269 12.13 1.96 -18.76
CA GLY A 269 11.97 1.80 -17.31
C GLY A 269 13.26 2.02 -16.52
N LEU A 270 14.12 2.91 -17.01
CA LEU A 270 15.41 3.27 -16.40
C LEU A 270 15.30 4.44 -15.41
N ILE A 271 14.21 5.21 -15.49
CA ILE A 271 13.85 6.33 -14.60
C ILE A 271 12.38 6.24 -14.20
#